data_AF-A0A1F9SPJ1-F1
#
_entry.id   AF-A0A1F9SPJ1-F1
#
_cell.length_a   1.000
_cell.length_b   1.000
_cell.length_c   1.000
_cell.angle_alpha   90.00
_cell.angle_beta   90.00
_cell.angle_gamma   90.00
#
_symmetry.space_group_name_H-M   'P 1'
#
loop_
_entity.id
_entity.type
_entity.pdbx_description
1 polymer ?
#
loop_
_entity_poly.entity_id
_entity_poly.type
_entity_poly.pdbx_seq_one_letter_code
_entity_poly.pdbx_strand_id
1 'polypeptide(L)'
;MKKITNIAAAALLSFTGAVSAIAADNLALSNAGLSLSGIETPSPKTPKNNQWLTLRKITVNTAQPDMDDTLMGLVEHGQDIEKVVKELNDNGFKAAPFQDNLGGYMVMVDVAGLNAADYAVGLARYYYITEVQVSRKVHNALFGLNN
;
A
#
# COMPACT_ATOMS: atom_id res chain seq x y z
N MET A 1 -50.67 -35.24 -10.20
CA MET A 1 -49.91 -34.72 -11.36
C MET A 1 -49.73 -33.22 -11.19
N LYS A 2 -48.48 -32.73 -11.31
CA LYS A 2 -47.94 -31.39 -11.69
C LYS A 2 -48.79 -30.13 -11.33
N LYS A 3 -48.32 -29.27 -10.39
CA LYS A 3 -47.58 -27.98 -10.59
C LYS A 3 -48.32 -27.03 -11.56
N ILE A 4 -48.57 -25.74 -11.28
CA ILE A 4 -47.60 -24.65 -11.07
C ILE A 4 -48.34 -23.46 -10.40
N THR A 5 -47.80 -22.90 -9.32
CA THR A 5 -48.17 -21.55 -8.85
C THR A 5 -46.92 -20.69 -8.89
N ASN A 6 -46.83 -19.80 -9.88
CA ASN A 6 -45.73 -18.85 -10.02
C ASN A 6 -46.04 -17.61 -9.19
N ILE A 7 -45.43 -17.48 -8.03
CA ILE A 7 -45.31 -16.19 -7.32
C ILE A 7 -43.94 -15.64 -7.68
N ALA A 8 -43.92 -14.68 -8.60
CA ALA A 8 -42.72 -13.91 -8.91
C ALA A 8 -42.47 -12.91 -7.77
N ALA A 9 -41.47 -13.19 -6.93
CA ALA A 9 -40.90 -12.22 -6.02
C ALA A 9 -39.88 -11.38 -6.81
N ALA A 10 -40.23 -10.14 -7.13
CA ALA A 10 -39.27 -9.13 -7.60
C ALA A 10 -39.06 -8.12 -6.46
N ALA A 11 -38.18 -8.45 -5.53
CA ALA A 11 -37.65 -7.48 -4.58
C ALA A 11 -36.58 -6.65 -5.32
N LEU A 12 -37.01 -5.50 -5.85
CA LEU A 12 -36.10 -4.45 -6.31
C LEU A 12 -35.39 -3.86 -5.08
N LEU A 13 -34.17 -4.35 -4.82
CA LEU A 13 -33.23 -3.73 -3.89
C LEU A 13 -32.71 -2.43 -4.51
N SER A 14 -33.40 -1.33 -4.25
CA SER A 14 -32.91 0.02 -4.51
C SER A 14 -31.84 0.40 -3.49
N PHE A 15 -30.58 0.03 -3.77
CA PHE A 15 -29.40 0.67 -3.18
C PHE A 15 -29.10 1.96 -3.95
N THR A 16 -29.83 3.02 -3.63
CA THR A 16 -29.42 4.38 -4.02
C THR A 16 -28.65 5.01 -2.88
N GLY A 17 -27.40 5.39 -3.16
CA GLY A 17 -26.78 6.54 -2.48
C GLY A 17 -25.67 6.23 -1.48
N ALA A 18 -24.55 5.65 -1.95
CA ALA A 18 -23.24 5.91 -1.34
C ALA A 18 -22.13 5.71 -2.39
N VAL A 19 -22.30 6.29 -3.58
CA VAL A 19 -21.24 6.36 -4.61
C VAL A 19 -20.89 7.81 -4.82
N SER A 20 -20.19 8.45 -3.87
CA SER A 20 -19.55 9.77 -4.06
C SER A 20 -18.67 10.13 -2.86
N ALA A 21 -17.57 9.39 -2.72
CA ALA A 21 -16.38 9.89 -2.01
C ALA A 21 -15.11 9.41 -2.73
N ILE A 22 -15.17 8.23 -3.36
CA ILE A 22 -14.06 7.64 -4.14
C ILE A 22 -13.75 8.44 -5.43
N ALA A 23 -14.72 9.17 -5.98
CA ALA A 23 -14.54 9.93 -7.21
C ALA A 23 -13.95 11.34 -6.99
N ALA A 24 -14.11 11.93 -5.80
CA ALA A 24 -13.68 13.32 -5.55
C ALA A 24 -12.16 13.43 -5.35
N ASP A 25 -11.55 12.47 -4.65
CA ASP A 25 -10.09 12.44 -4.47
C ASP A 25 -9.36 12.14 -5.79
N ASN A 26 -9.95 11.32 -6.68
CA ASN A 26 -9.39 11.03 -8.00
C ASN A 26 -9.48 12.21 -8.98
N LEU A 27 -10.52 13.05 -8.89
CA LEU A 27 -10.73 14.18 -9.79
C LEU A 27 -9.80 15.37 -9.48
N ALA A 28 -9.48 15.60 -8.20
CA ALA A 28 -8.56 16.66 -7.82
C ALA A 28 -7.10 16.36 -8.22
N LEU A 29 -6.72 15.08 -8.30
CA LEU A 29 -5.36 14.63 -8.63
C LEU A 29 -5.14 14.37 -10.13
N SER A 30 -6.20 14.13 -10.90
CA SER A 30 -6.13 14.01 -12.37
C SER A 30 -5.53 15.25 -13.04
N ASN A 31 -5.69 16.44 -12.44
CA ASN A 31 -5.13 17.68 -12.96
C ASN A 31 -3.64 17.87 -12.62
N ALA A 32 -3.05 17.03 -11.77
CA ALA A 32 -1.64 17.06 -11.38
C ALA A 32 -0.78 16.03 -12.13
N GLY A 33 -1.33 15.32 -13.12
CA GLY A 33 -0.61 14.28 -13.89
C GLY A 33 -0.31 13.00 -13.11
N LEU A 34 -0.72 12.92 -11.84
CA LEU A 34 -0.61 11.73 -10.99
C LEU A 34 -1.79 10.78 -11.21
N SER A 35 -2.01 10.38 -12.47
CA SER A 35 -2.88 9.24 -12.76
C SER A 35 -2.11 7.96 -12.41
N LEU A 36 -2.20 7.51 -11.16
CA LEU A 36 -1.75 6.17 -10.78
C LEU A 36 -2.75 5.18 -11.37
N SER A 37 -2.55 4.86 -12.64
CA SER A 37 -3.34 3.90 -13.39
C SER A 37 -3.21 2.53 -12.75
N GLY A 38 -4.19 2.15 -11.92
CA GLY A 38 -4.66 0.77 -11.70
C GLY A 38 -3.63 -0.35 -11.55
N ILE A 39 -2.49 -0.13 -10.90
CA ILE A 39 -1.57 -1.22 -10.54
C ILE A 39 -2.05 -1.81 -9.21
N GLU A 40 -2.26 -3.13 -9.20
CA GLU A 40 -2.63 -3.93 -8.02
C GLU A 40 -1.50 -3.91 -6.99
N THR A 41 -1.36 -2.79 -6.30
CA THR A 41 -0.49 -2.72 -5.13
C THR A 41 -1.13 -3.52 -4.00
N PRO A 42 -0.36 -4.38 -3.31
CA PRO A 42 -0.84 -5.01 -2.11
C PRO A 42 -1.27 -3.95 -1.09
N SER A 43 -2.58 -3.84 -0.88
CA SER A 43 -3.21 -2.79 -0.07
C SER A 43 -3.72 -3.40 1.24
N PRO A 44 -3.48 -2.73 2.40
CA PRO A 44 -4.02 -3.18 3.66
C PRO A 44 -5.55 -3.25 3.63
N LYS A 45 -6.14 -4.20 4.39
CA LYS A 45 -7.60 -4.35 4.52
C LYS A 45 -8.19 -3.19 5.36
N THR A 46 -7.55 -2.76 6.44
CA THR A 46 -7.95 -1.64 7.33
C THR A 46 -6.89 -1.41 8.44
N PRO A 47 -6.76 -0.21 9.06
CA PRO A 47 -7.05 1.14 8.59
C PRO A 47 -5.93 1.68 7.70
N LYS A 48 -6.31 2.50 6.71
CA LYS A 48 -5.41 3.07 5.70
C LYS A 48 -5.04 4.51 6.09
N ASN A 49 -3.76 4.85 6.05
CA ASN A 49 -3.37 6.26 6.10
C ASN A 49 -3.89 7.01 4.85
N ASN A 50 -4.19 8.30 5.00
CA ASN A 50 -4.49 9.14 3.84
C ASN A 50 -3.25 9.21 2.92
N GLN A 51 -3.46 9.49 1.63
CA GLN A 51 -2.38 9.40 0.63
C GLN A 51 -1.22 10.35 0.94
N TRP A 52 -1.50 11.55 1.46
CA TRP A 52 -0.49 12.52 1.86
C TRP A 52 0.40 12.00 3.00
N LEU A 53 -0.19 11.45 4.07
CA LEU A 53 0.55 10.85 5.18
C LEU A 53 1.30 9.59 4.76
N THR A 54 0.81 8.88 3.75
CA THR A 54 1.48 7.71 3.17
C THR A 54 2.77 8.11 2.48
N LEU A 55 2.72 9.10 1.56
CA LEU A 55 3.90 9.55 0.83
C LEU A 55 4.97 10.14 1.77
N ARG A 56 4.57 10.84 2.84
CA ARG A 56 5.51 11.41 3.83
C ARG A 56 6.35 10.37 4.58
N LYS A 57 5.95 9.10 4.61
CA LYS A 57 6.73 8.03 5.23
C LYS A 57 7.86 7.53 4.35
N ILE A 58 7.81 7.81 3.04
CA ILE A 58 8.78 7.27 2.09
C ILE A 58 10.02 8.16 2.10
N THR A 59 11.16 7.58 2.46
CA THR A 59 12.45 8.26 2.60
C THR A 59 13.53 7.53 1.80
N VAL A 60 14.63 8.22 1.49
CA VAL A 60 15.79 7.57 0.87
C VAL A 60 16.55 6.81 1.93
N ASN A 61 16.89 5.54 1.66
CA ASN A 61 17.86 4.80 2.45
C ASN A 61 19.25 5.44 2.27
N THR A 62 19.69 6.21 3.25
CA THR A 62 21.00 6.91 3.18
C THR A 62 22.18 5.96 3.41
N ALA A 63 21.97 4.83 4.08
CA ALA A 63 23.00 3.83 4.31
C ALA A 63 23.28 2.99 3.06
N GLN A 64 22.23 2.69 2.27
CA GLN A 64 22.31 1.94 1.02
C GLN A 64 21.41 2.57 -0.05
N PRO A 65 21.84 3.68 -0.69
CA PRO A 65 21.00 4.44 -1.61
C PRO A 65 20.73 3.74 -2.95
N ASP A 66 21.49 2.68 -3.27
CA ASP A 66 21.43 1.96 -4.54
C ASP A 66 20.66 0.61 -4.44
N MET A 67 19.92 0.41 -3.35
CA MET A 67 19.15 -0.80 -3.07
C MET A 67 17.81 -0.79 -3.84
N ASP A 68 17.86 -0.92 -5.17
CA ASP A 68 16.68 -0.82 -6.04
C ASP A 68 15.67 -1.97 -5.87
N ASP A 69 16.15 -3.15 -5.46
CA ASP A 69 15.37 -4.39 -5.41
C ASP A 69 14.81 -4.71 -4.01
N THR A 70 15.06 -3.86 -3.01
CA THR A 70 14.58 -4.10 -1.64
C THR A 70 14.04 -2.80 -1.03
N LEU A 71 12.93 -2.91 -0.31
CA LEU A 71 12.39 -1.83 0.51
C LEU A 71 12.57 -2.17 1.99
N MET A 72 12.84 -1.17 2.84
CA MET A 72 12.85 -1.38 4.29
C MET A 72 11.73 -0.60 4.95
N GLY A 73 10.80 -1.30 5.59
CA GLY A 73 9.75 -0.70 6.39
C GLY A 73 10.15 -0.67 7.86
N LEU A 74 10.23 0.51 8.46
CA LEU A 74 10.40 0.67 9.88
C LEU A 74 9.07 0.38 10.58
N VAL A 75 9.08 -0.56 11.52
CA VAL A 75 7.87 -0.97 12.24
C VAL A 75 7.78 -0.19 13.56
N GLU A 76 6.58 0.26 13.91
CA GLU A 76 6.28 0.91 15.17
C GLU A 76 6.72 0.04 16.36
N HIS A 77 7.30 0.69 17.38
CA HIS A 77 7.77 0.00 18.56
C HIS A 77 6.62 -0.72 19.30
N GLY A 78 6.88 -1.94 19.79
CA GLY A 78 5.88 -2.76 20.48
C GLY A 78 4.96 -3.58 19.57
N GLN A 79 5.10 -3.48 18.25
CA GLN A 79 4.45 -4.39 17.32
C GLN A 79 5.13 -5.77 17.32
N ASP A 80 4.31 -6.81 17.13
CA ASP A 80 4.80 -8.16 16.93
C ASP A 80 5.28 -8.32 15.48
N ILE A 81 6.61 -8.45 15.31
CA ILE A 81 7.23 -8.51 13.99
C ILE A 81 6.80 -9.75 13.19
N GLU A 82 6.55 -10.88 13.85
CA GLU A 82 6.12 -12.12 13.18
C GLU A 82 4.71 -11.94 12.62
N LYS A 83 3.82 -11.31 13.40
CA LYS A 83 2.46 -10.96 12.96
C LYS A 83 2.50 -9.98 11.78
N VAL A 84 3.34 -8.95 11.85
CA VAL A 84 3.49 -7.96 10.77
C VAL A 84 3.99 -8.63 9.50
N VAL A 85 5.07 -9.41 9.57
CA VAL A 85 5.61 -10.14 8.41
C VAL A 85 4.57 -11.09 7.82
N LYS A 86 3.83 -11.81 8.68
CA LYS A 86 2.75 -12.69 8.23
C LYS A 86 1.67 -11.92 7.49
N GLU A 87 1.20 -10.79 8.03
CA GLU A 87 0.17 -9.98 7.40
C GLU A 87 0.64 -9.41 6.06
N LEU A 88 1.88 -8.91 5.98
CA LEU A 88 2.45 -8.41 4.73
C LEU A 88 2.53 -9.52 3.67
N ASN A 89 3.01 -10.71 4.05
CA ASN A 89 3.07 -11.86 3.16
C ASN A 89 1.68 -12.33 2.70
N ASP A 90 0.70 -12.39 3.61
CA ASP A 90 -0.70 -12.73 3.30
C ASP A 90 -1.35 -11.71 2.33
N ASN A 91 -0.85 -10.48 2.29
CA ASN A 91 -1.30 -9.44 1.38
C ASN A 91 -0.46 -9.35 0.10
N GLY A 92 0.54 -10.21 -0.12
CA GLY A 92 1.29 -10.31 -1.38
C GLY A 92 2.66 -9.62 -1.40
N PHE A 93 3.16 -9.13 -0.26
CA PHE A 93 4.56 -8.73 -0.14
C PHE A 93 5.45 -9.96 0.01
N LYS A 94 6.73 -9.85 -0.35
CA LYS A 94 7.78 -10.80 0.03
C LYS A 94 8.56 -10.22 1.21
N ALA A 95 7.95 -10.27 2.39
CA ALA A 95 8.47 -9.64 3.59
C ALA A 95 9.28 -10.62 4.45
N ALA A 96 10.42 -10.15 4.97
CA ALA A 96 11.25 -10.82 5.96
C ALA A 96 11.52 -9.90 7.16
N PRO A 97 11.60 -10.43 8.39
CA PRO A 97 11.96 -9.62 9.55
C PRO A 97 13.43 -9.20 9.45
N PHE A 98 13.72 -7.97 9.84
CA PHE A 98 15.06 -7.43 9.97
C PHE A 98 15.17 -6.66 11.27
N GLN A 99 16.27 -6.83 12.00
CA GLN A 99 16.50 -6.09 13.23
C GLN A 99 17.63 -5.10 12.99
N ASP A 100 17.40 -3.84 13.33
CA ASP A 100 18.47 -2.84 13.27
C ASP A 100 19.45 -3.01 14.44
N ASN A 101 20.62 -2.37 14.34
CA ASN A 101 21.64 -2.41 15.39
C ASN A 101 21.26 -1.61 16.65
N LEU A 102 20.11 -0.91 16.63
CA LEU A 102 19.58 -0.06 17.70
C LEU A 102 18.39 -0.71 18.43
N GLY A 103 18.03 -1.95 18.08
CA GLY A 103 16.92 -2.71 18.66
C GLY A 103 15.54 -2.39 18.07
N GLY A 104 15.47 -1.60 17.01
CA GLY A 104 14.28 -1.37 16.20
C GLY A 104 13.97 -2.56 15.29
N TYR A 105 12.68 -2.88 15.15
CA TYR A 105 12.21 -3.89 14.22
C TYR A 105 11.89 -3.26 12.87
N MET A 106 12.38 -3.90 11.82
CA MET A 106 12.15 -3.54 10.43
C MET A 106 11.63 -4.74 9.65
N VAL A 107 11.01 -4.46 8.52
CA VAL A 107 10.67 -5.46 7.51
C VAL A 107 11.44 -5.16 6.24
N MET A 108 12.13 -6.16 5.70
CA MET A 108 12.70 -6.09 4.36
C MET A 108 11.70 -6.69 3.38
N VAL A 109 11.40 -5.97 2.31
CA VAL A 109 10.50 -6.42 1.25
C VAL A 109 11.31 -6.57 -0.04
N ASP A 110 11.39 -7.79 -0.55
CA ASP A 110 11.95 -8.06 -1.88
C ASP A 110 10.98 -7.59 -2.97
N VAL A 111 11.46 -6.63 -3.77
CA VAL A 111 10.75 -6.04 -4.92
C VAL A 111 11.50 -6.27 -6.24
N ALA A 112 12.43 -7.23 -6.28
CA ALA A 112 13.17 -7.57 -7.49
C ALA A 112 12.22 -7.92 -8.65
N GLY A 113 12.38 -7.21 -9.77
CA GLY A 113 11.53 -7.37 -10.96
C GLY A 113 10.11 -6.83 -10.82
N LEU A 114 9.81 -6.08 -9.75
CA LEU A 114 8.52 -5.43 -9.49
C LEU A 114 8.65 -3.91 -9.57
N ASN A 115 7.50 -3.20 -9.58
CA ASN A 115 7.53 -1.74 -9.50
C ASN A 115 7.75 -1.29 -8.05
N ALA A 116 9.02 -1.09 -7.69
CA ALA A 116 9.43 -0.69 -6.34
C ALA A 116 8.72 0.57 -5.82
N ALA A 117 8.38 1.53 -6.69
CA ALA A 117 7.65 2.75 -6.32
C ALA A 117 6.24 2.43 -5.80
N ASP A 118 5.52 1.57 -6.53
CA ASP A 118 4.17 1.14 -6.19
C ASP A 118 4.15 0.34 -4.89
N TYR A 119 5.11 -0.57 -4.73
CA TYR A 119 5.26 -1.37 -3.50
C TYR A 119 5.65 -0.52 -2.30
N ALA A 120 6.46 0.53 -2.48
CA ALA A 120 6.78 1.48 -1.41
C ALA A 120 5.54 2.24 -0.93
N VAL A 121 4.69 2.69 -1.86
CA VAL A 121 3.41 3.30 -1.53
C VAL A 121 2.52 2.30 -0.82
N GLY A 122 2.42 1.06 -1.31
CA GLY A 122 1.64 -0.01 -0.67
C GLY A 122 2.08 -0.26 0.77
N LEU A 123 3.38 -0.39 1.02
CA LEU A 123 3.97 -0.62 2.33
C LEU A 123 3.72 0.56 3.29
N ALA A 124 3.84 1.80 2.80
CA ALA A 124 3.63 2.99 3.61
C ALA A 124 2.16 3.18 4.07
N ARG A 125 1.20 2.51 3.42
CA ARG A 125 -0.24 2.59 3.80
C ARG A 125 -0.55 1.88 5.10
N TYR A 126 0.29 0.94 5.53
CA TYR A 126 0.12 0.24 6.79
C TYR A 126 0.39 1.19 7.96
N TYR A 127 -0.53 1.23 8.93
CA TYR A 127 -0.47 2.17 10.05
C TYR A 127 0.75 1.94 10.95
N TYR A 128 1.13 0.68 11.12
CA TYR A 128 2.27 0.25 11.93
C TYR A 128 3.62 0.47 11.24
N ILE A 129 3.63 0.82 9.94
CA ILE A 129 4.85 1.21 9.24
C ILE A 129 5.04 2.71 9.46
N THR A 130 6.11 3.08 10.16
CA THR A 130 6.41 4.48 10.50
C THR A 130 7.23 5.16 9.42
N GLU A 131 8.08 4.40 8.71
CA GLU A 131 8.95 4.88 7.64
C GLU A 131 9.15 3.77 6.59
N VAL A 132 9.31 4.14 5.32
CA VAL A 132 9.68 3.24 4.23
C VAL A 132 10.91 3.77 3.54
N GLN A 133 12.04 3.11 3.74
CA GLN A 133 13.30 3.46 3.13
C GLN A 133 13.46 2.76 1.78
N VAL A 134 13.70 3.56 0.75
CA VAL A 134 13.82 3.12 -0.65
C VAL A 134 15.11 3.62 -1.27
N SER A 135 15.47 3.08 -2.44
CA SER A 135 16.61 3.60 -3.20
C SER A 135 16.38 5.05 -3.65
N ARG A 136 17.46 5.78 -3.90
CA ARG A 136 17.39 7.16 -4.39
C ARG A 136 16.61 7.24 -5.71
N LYS A 137 16.79 6.26 -6.58
CA LYS A 137 16.10 6.17 -7.87
C LYS A 137 14.60 6.00 -7.69
N VAL A 138 14.16 5.11 -6.79
CA VAL A 138 12.74 4.90 -6.49
C VAL A 138 12.12 6.15 -5.88
N HIS A 139 12.82 6.79 -4.94
CA HIS A 139 12.38 8.05 -4.36
C HIS A 139 12.24 9.16 -5.42
N ASN A 140 13.22 9.30 -6.32
CA ASN A 140 13.15 10.28 -7.40
C ASN A 140 12.01 10.00 -8.38
N ALA A 141 11.72 8.72 -8.66
CA ALA A 141 10.57 8.32 -9.47
C ALA A 141 9.23 8.68 -8.82
N LEU A 142 9.13 8.59 -7.48
CA LEU A 142 7.92 8.92 -6.73
C LEU A 142 7.70 10.44 -6.56
N PHE A 143 8.76 11.20 -6.35
CA PHE A 143 8.69 12.62 -5.95
C PHE A 143 9.16 13.60 -7.02
N GLY A 144 9.61 13.11 -8.18
CA GLY A 144 9.86 13.95 -9.35
C GLY A 144 11.02 14.93 -9.16
N LEU A 145 12.20 14.43 -8.79
CA LEU A 145 13.45 15.13 -9.08
C LEU A 145 14.11 14.49 -10.31
N ASN A 146 13.44 14.64 -11.46
CA ASN A 146 14.11 14.53 -12.75
C ASN A 146 14.97 15.79 -12.91
N ASN A 147 16.23 15.72 -12.47
CA ASN A 147 17.28 16.58 -13.02
C ASN A 147 18.15 15.73 -13.93
#